data_AF-A0A285JWI8-F1
#
_entry.id   AF-A0A285JWI8-F1
#
_cell.length_a   1.000
_cell.length_b   1.000
_cell.length_c   1.000
_cell.angle_alpha   90.00
_cell.angle_beta   90.00
_cell.angle_gamma   90.00
#
_symmetry.space_group_name_H-M   'P 1'
#
loop_
_entity.id
_entity.type
_entity.pdbx_description
1 polymer ?
#
loop_
_entity_poly.entity_id
_entity_poly.type
_entity_poly.pdbx_seq_one_letter_code
_entity_poly.pdbx_strand_id
1 'polypeptide(L)'
;MAGVFFAFSGFVMSGLRRLPDQAGAAAMRSLNVTAQRPPLMIALFGTAVLCVLVAVRALGTWSQAGSGWLLTGSVLTFVGALGVTVVVNVPLNNRLNAETIAWSRFLDQWNPANHARTVLCLAGCAVLLVGLLRRL
;
A
#
# COMPACT_ATOMS: atom_id res chain seq x y z
N MET A 1 -5.01 5.01 -1.80
CA MET A 1 -4.14 3.81 -1.95
C MET A 1 -4.88 2.47 -1.81
N ALA A 2 -5.74 2.28 -0.80
CA ALA A 2 -6.45 1.01 -0.56
C ALA A 2 -7.04 0.33 -1.81
N GLY A 3 -7.74 1.07 -2.67
CA GLY A 3 -8.34 0.51 -3.91
C GLY A 3 -7.33 -0.09 -4.89
N VAL A 4 -6.14 0.50 -5.04
CA VAL A 4 -5.09 -0.04 -5.93
C VAL A 4 -4.56 -1.36 -5.36
N PHE A 5 -4.27 -1.41 -4.07
CA PHE A 5 -3.80 -2.65 -3.42
C PHE A 5 -4.85 -3.74 -3.44
N PHE A 6 -6.11 -3.36 -3.23
CA PHE A 6 -7.26 -4.25 -3.36
C PHE A 6 -7.38 -4.80 -4.78
N ALA A 7 -7.28 -3.98 -5.83
CA ALA A 7 -7.32 -4.46 -7.21
C ALA A 7 -6.23 -5.50 -7.49
N PHE A 8 -5.01 -5.25 -7.01
CA PHE A 8 -3.91 -6.21 -7.12
C PHE A 8 -4.20 -7.52 -6.40
N SER A 9 -4.73 -7.45 -5.17
CA SER A 9 -5.10 -8.60 -4.34
C SER A 9 -6.27 -9.39 -4.92
N GLY A 10 -7.28 -8.69 -5.43
CA GLY A 10 -8.58 -9.24 -5.78
C GLY A 10 -8.57 -9.92 -7.14
N PHE A 11 -7.91 -9.32 -8.13
CA PHE A 11 -7.99 -9.84 -9.50
C PHE A 11 -6.73 -9.72 -10.35
N VAL A 12 -5.85 -8.72 -10.16
CA VAL A 12 -4.66 -8.60 -11.02
C VAL A 12 -3.72 -9.78 -10.81
N MET A 13 -3.28 -10.03 -9.57
CA MET A 13 -2.32 -11.12 -9.30
C MET A 13 -2.93 -12.50 -9.58
N SER A 14 -4.22 -12.67 -9.32
CA SER A 14 -4.97 -13.88 -9.68
C SER A 14 -5.00 -14.09 -11.20
N GLY A 15 -5.21 -13.03 -11.98
CA GLY A 15 -5.13 -13.09 -13.44
C GLY A 15 -3.74 -13.46 -13.95
N LEU A 16 -2.70 -12.81 -13.42
CA LEU A 16 -1.31 -13.11 -13.80
C LEU A 16 -0.89 -14.54 -13.45
N ARG A 17 -1.35 -15.08 -12.32
CA ARG A 17 -1.07 -16.47 -11.91
C ARG A 17 -1.63 -17.51 -12.88
N ARG A 18 -2.67 -17.18 -13.66
CA ARG A 18 -3.26 -18.10 -14.65
C ARG A 18 -2.45 -18.21 -15.94
N LEU A 19 -1.51 -17.31 -16.17
CA LEU A 19 -0.60 -17.37 -17.31
C LEU A 19 0.52 -18.38 -17.04
N PRO A 20 1.19 -18.92 -18.09
CA PRO A 20 2.46 -19.62 -17.91
C PRO A 20 3.43 -18.76 -17.10
N ASP A 21 4.20 -19.37 -16.18
CA ASP A 21 5.03 -18.66 -15.20
C ASP A 21 5.91 -17.56 -15.82
N GLN A 22 6.55 -17.84 -16.96
CA GLN A 22 7.38 -16.88 -17.67
C GLN A 22 6.57 -15.66 -18.15
N ALA A 23 5.36 -15.88 -18.66
CA ALA A 23 4.48 -14.82 -19.13
C ALA A 23 3.91 -13.99 -17.97
N GLY A 24 3.51 -14.65 -16.86
CA GLY A 24 3.07 -13.96 -15.64
C GLY A 24 4.16 -13.08 -15.03
N ALA A 25 5.38 -13.61 -14.90
CA ALA A 25 6.54 -12.87 -14.43
C ALA A 25 6.89 -11.69 -15.35
N ALA A 26 6.93 -11.90 -16.66
CA ALA A 26 7.22 -10.84 -17.64
C ALA A 26 6.18 -9.71 -17.58
N ALA A 27 4.89 -10.04 -17.48
CA ALA A 27 3.82 -9.07 -17.32
C ALA A 27 3.98 -8.27 -16.01
N MET A 28 4.27 -8.93 -14.90
CA MET A 28 4.49 -8.26 -13.61
C MET A 28 5.72 -7.34 -13.64
N ARG A 29 6.80 -7.71 -14.32
CA ARG A 29 7.95 -6.80 -14.52
C ARG A 29 7.57 -5.55 -15.30
N SER A 30 6.73 -5.67 -16.34
CA SER A 30 6.21 -4.51 -17.07
C SER A 30 5.33 -3.62 -16.20
N LEU A 31 4.49 -4.23 -15.34
CA LEU A 31 3.74 -3.50 -14.31
C LEU A 31 4.65 -2.77 -13.32
N ASN A 32 5.77 -3.38 -12.88
CA ASN A 32 6.73 -2.73 -11.98
C ASN A 32 7.36 -1.46 -12.58
N VAL A 33 7.61 -1.44 -13.90
CA VAL A 33 8.12 -0.26 -14.61
C VAL A 33 7.05 0.83 -14.68
N THR A 34 5.83 0.47 -15.09
CA THR A 34 4.73 1.44 -15.23
C THR A 34 4.20 1.96 -13.90
N ALA A 35 4.31 1.18 -12.82
CA ALA A 35 3.95 1.58 -11.47
C ALA A 35 4.79 2.75 -10.94
N GLN A 36 6.04 2.91 -11.43
CA GLN A 36 6.92 4.01 -11.04
C GLN A 36 6.63 5.33 -11.77
N ARG A 37 5.61 5.36 -12.64
CA ARG A 37 5.21 6.58 -13.35
C ARG A 37 4.53 7.57 -12.40
N PRO A 38 4.53 8.88 -12.76
CA PRO A 38 4.06 9.94 -11.89
C PRO A 38 2.67 9.72 -11.26
N PRO A 39 1.63 9.22 -11.96
CA PRO A 39 0.29 9.15 -11.37
C PRO A 39 0.23 8.32 -10.09
N LEU A 40 0.82 7.12 -10.09
CA LEU A 40 0.82 6.26 -8.90
C LEU A 40 1.80 6.77 -7.84
N MET A 41 2.96 7.29 -8.25
CA MET A 41 3.95 7.85 -7.33
C MET A 41 3.41 9.07 -6.59
N ILE A 42 2.74 9.99 -7.29
CA ILE A 42 2.07 11.15 -6.70
C ILE A 42 0.99 10.69 -5.73
N ALA A 43 0.16 9.72 -6.09
CA ALA A 43 -0.87 9.21 -5.19
C ALA A 43 -0.25 8.54 -3.94
N LEU A 44 0.81 7.75 -4.10
CA LEU A 44 1.47 7.05 -3.00
C LEU A 44 2.18 8.02 -2.03
N PHE A 45 3.10 8.84 -2.56
CA PHE A 45 3.87 9.78 -1.74
C PHE A 45 3.00 10.93 -1.24
N GLY A 46 2.04 11.40 -2.03
CA GLY A 46 1.04 12.38 -1.58
C GLY A 46 0.22 11.84 -0.41
N THR A 47 -0.24 10.58 -0.47
CA THR A 47 -0.92 9.93 0.68
C THR A 47 0.00 9.89 1.91
N ALA A 48 1.27 9.53 1.73
CA ALA A 48 2.23 9.47 2.83
C ALA A 48 2.45 10.84 3.49
N VAL A 49 2.65 11.89 2.69
CA VAL A 49 2.79 13.27 3.16
C VAL A 49 1.53 13.71 3.92
N LEU A 50 0.34 13.45 3.38
CA LEU A 50 -0.92 13.78 4.06
C LEU A 50 -1.05 13.06 5.40
N CYS A 51 -0.66 11.79 5.50
CA CYS A 51 -0.65 11.05 6.76
C CYS A 51 0.27 11.71 7.80
N VAL A 52 1.47 12.14 7.40
CA VAL A 52 2.41 12.85 8.28
C VAL A 52 1.80 14.17 8.76
N LEU A 53 1.23 14.97 7.86
CA LEU A 53 0.60 16.25 8.21
C LEU A 53 -0.57 16.07 9.19
N VAL A 54 -1.43 15.08 8.95
CA VAL A 54 -2.55 14.77 9.86
C VAL A 54 -2.03 14.27 11.21
N ALA A 55 -0.99 13.44 11.24
CA ALA A 55 -0.38 12.96 12.49
C ALA A 55 0.21 14.11 13.31
N VAL A 56 1.00 14.99 12.68
CA VAL A 56 1.58 16.18 13.33
C VAL A 56 0.47 17.10 13.87
N ARG A 57 -0.58 17.33 13.09
CA ARG A 57 -1.74 18.13 13.53
C ARG A 57 -2.44 17.48 14.72
N ALA A 58 -2.67 16.18 14.69
CA ALA A 58 -3.34 15.45 15.77
C ALA A 58 -2.56 15.54 17.09
N LEU A 59 -1.22 15.48 17.03
CA LEU A 59 -0.35 15.70 18.19
C LEU A 59 -0.45 17.15 18.71
N GLY A 60 -0.50 18.14 17.82
CA GLY A 60 -0.68 19.54 18.19
C GLY A 60 -2.07 19.87 18.76
N THR A 61 -3.10 19.07 18.47
CA THR A 61 -4.46 19.25 18.97
C THR A 61 -4.91 18.13 19.91
N TRP A 62 -4.00 17.57 20.71
CA TRP A 62 -4.25 16.33 21.46
C TRP A 62 -5.48 16.35 22.38
N SER A 63 -5.87 17.52 22.89
CA SER A 63 -7.06 17.70 23.73
C SER A 63 -8.40 17.45 23.01
N GLN A 64 -8.41 17.40 21.68
CA GLN A 64 -9.62 17.14 20.89
C GLN A 64 -9.95 15.64 20.88
N ALA A 65 -11.23 15.29 21.06
CA ALA A 65 -11.70 13.90 21.14
C ALA A 65 -11.35 13.04 19.92
N GLY A 66 -11.16 13.64 18.74
CA GLY A 66 -10.77 12.97 17.49
C GLY A 66 -9.27 12.71 17.33
N SER A 67 -8.39 13.34 18.13
CA SER A 67 -6.94 13.36 17.86
C SER A 67 -6.26 11.99 17.91
N GLY A 68 -6.62 11.14 18.88
CA GLY A 68 -6.10 9.77 18.94
C GLY A 68 -6.45 8.96 17.69
N TRP A 69 -7.70 9.04 17.24
CA TRP A 69 -8.17 8.36 16.03
C TRP A 69 -7.45 8.86 14.77
N LEU A 70 -7.29 10.18 14.63
CA LEU A 70 -6.56 10.77 13.50
C LEU A 70 -5.12 10.30 13.45
N LEU A 71 -4.43 10.25 14.60
CA LEU A 71 -3.06 9.75 14.69
C LEU A 71 -2.99 8.26 14.30
N THR A 72 -3.85 7.42 14.87
CA THR A 72 -3.88 5.98 14.56
C THR A 72 -4.17 5.72 13.09
N GLY A 73 -5.17 6.39 12.51
CA GLY A 73 -5.54 6.22 11.11
C GLY A 73 -4.43 6.66 10.14
N SER A 74 -3.73 7.75 10.47
CA SER A 74 -2.54 8.20 9.75
C SER A 74 -1.41 7.19 9.80
N VAL A 75 -1.10 6.64 10.98
CA VAL A 75 -0.03 5.64 11.14
C VAL A 75 -0.35 4.37 10.35
N LEU A 76 -1.57 3.84 10.47
CA LEU A 76 -2.01 2.65 9.73
C LEU A 76 -1.90 2.87 8.22
N THR A 77 -2.39 4.01 7.73
CA THR A 77 -2.36 4.34 6.31
C THR A 77 -0.93 4.53 5.80
N PHE A 78 -0.06 5.21 6.57
CA PHE A 78 1.34 5.43 6.22
C PHE A 78 2.12 4.11 6.16
N VAL A 79 2.00 3.28 7.19
CA VAL A 79 2.67 1.98 7.26
C VAL A 79 2.17 1.06 6.14
N GLY A 80 0.85 0.98 5.93
CA GLY A 80 0.26 0.15 4.87
C GLY A 80 0.63 0.62 3.47
N ALA A 81 0.58 1.93 3.20
CA ALA A 81 0.84 2.47 1.88
C ALA A 81 2.32 2.50 1.55
N LEU A 82 3.12 3.19 2.36
CA LEU A 82 4.53 3.46 2.07
C LEU A 82 5.44 2.45 2.76
N GLY A 83 5.23 2.19 4.06
CA GLY A 83 6.10 1.31 4.85
C GLY A 83 6.26 -0.08 4.25
N VAL A 84 5.16 -0.81 4.08
CA VAL A 84 5.15 -2.16 3.49
C VAL A 84 5.64 -2.13 2.04
N THR A 85 5.31 -1.07 1.28
CA THR A 85 5.77 -0.94 -0.11
C THR A 85 7.28 -0.84 -0.20
N VAL A 86 7.91 0.03 0.58
CA VAL A 86 9.37 0.25 0.55
C VAL A 86 10.12 -0.93 1.15
N VAL A 87 9.64 -1.49 2.27
CA VAL A 87 10.37 -2.53 3.01
C VAL A 87 10.19 -3.93 2.41
N VAL A 88 9.04 -4.22 1.79
CA VAL A 88 8.73 -5.58 1.32
C VAL A 88 8.52 -5.62 -0.19
N ASN A 89 7.55 -4.88 -0.72
CA ASN A 89 7.17 -5.03 -2.12
C ASN A 89 8.24 -4.53 -3.10
N VAL A 90 8.91 -3.42 -2.84
CA VAL A 90 9.98 -2.89 -3.71
C VAL A 90 11.16 -3.88 -3.78
N PRO A 91 11.69 -4.42 -2.66
CA PRO A 91 12.71 -5.47 -2.73
C PRO A 91 12.29 -6.71 -3.51
N LEU A 92 11.05 -7.20 -3.31
CA LEU A 92 10.52 -8.33 -4.08
C LEU A 92 10.42 -8.02 -5.57
N ASN A 93 9.93 -6.82 -5.92
CA ASN A 93 9.82 -6.36 -7.30
C ASN A 93 11.20 -6.28 -7.97
N ASN A 94 12.20 -5.75 -7.26
CA ASN A 94 13.59 -5.67 -7.75
C ASN A 94 14.18 -7.06 -7.98
N ARG A 95 13.94 -8.01 -7.07
CA ARG A 95 14.38 -9.40 -7.24
C ARG A 95 13.72 -10.06 -8.45
N LEU A 96 12.43 -9.83 -8.67
CA LEU A 96 11.72 -10.34 -9.85
C LEU A 96 12.24 -9.71 -11.15
N ASN A 97 12.50 -8.39 -11.13
CA ASN A 97 13.06 -7.66 -12.27
C ASN A 97 14.47 -8.15 -12.63
N ALA A 98 15.27 -8.50 -11.64
CA ALA A 98 16.60 -9.09 -11.80
C ALA A 98 16.58 -10.61 -12.02
N GLU A 99 15.40 -11.23 -12.11
CA GLU A 99 15.21 -12.68 -12.29
C GLU A 99 15.89 -13.55 -11.22
N THR A 100 16.06 -13.00 -10.01
CA THR A 100 16.71 -13.66 -8.85
C THR A 100 15.70 -14.35 -7.90
N ILE A 101 14.43 -14.35 -8.26
CA ILE A 101 13.34 -15.02 -7.53
C ILE A 101 12.41 -15.70 -8.53
N ALA A 102 12.08 -16.97 -8.27
CA ALA A 102 11.11 -17.70 -9.07
C ALA A 102 9.70 -17.09 -8.93
N TRP A 103 8.92 -17.14 -10.01
CA TRP A 103 7.56 -16.56 -10.05
C TRP A 103 6.65 -17.07 -8.93
N SER A 104 6.62 -18.39 -8.70
CA SER A 104 5.85 -18.99 -7.61
C SER A 104 6.21 -18.42 -6.24
N ARG A 105 7.51 -18.38 -5.90
CA ARG A 105 8.00 -17.79 -4.65
C ARG A 105 7.73 -16.29 -4.55
N PHE A 106 7.79 -15.57 -5.67
CA PHE A 106 7.39 -14.15 -5.70
C PHE A 106 5.92 -13.99 -5.33
N LEU A 107 5.01 -14.79 -5.91
CA LEU A 107 3.59 -14.75 -5.58
C LEU A 107 3.31 -15.03 -4.10
N ASP A 108 3.98 -16.04 -3.54
CA ASP A 108 3.80 -16.47 -2.14
C ASP A 108 4.24 -15.39 -1.14
N GLN A 109 5.24 -14.57 -1.50
CA GLN A 109 5.74 -13.49 -0.64
C GLN A 109 5.02 -12.16 -0.91
N TRP A 110 4.75 -11.84 -2.17
CA TRP A 110 4.22 -10.55 -2.59
C TRP A 110 2.73 -10.40 -2.26
N ASN A 111 1.94 -11.47 -2.42
CA ASN A 111 0.49 -11.40 -2.21
C ASN A 111 0.10 -11.14 -0.75
N PRO A 112 0.64 -11.87 0.26
CA PRO A 112 0.33 -11.57 1.66
C PRO A 112 0.75 -10.14 2.05
N ALA A 113 1.90 -9.68 1.58
CA ALA A 113 2.33 -8.30 1.80
C ALA A 113 1.32 -7.31 1.20
N ASN A 114 0.84 -7.53 -0.02
CA ASN A 114 -0.16 -6.68 -0.64
C ASN A 114 -1.55 -6.74 0.04
N HIS A 115 -1.95 -7.90 0.58
CA HIS A 115 -3.14 -8.01 1.41
C HIS A 115 -3.00 -7.16 2.68
N ALA A 116 -1.84 -7.20 3.34
CA ALA A 116 -1.56 -6.34 4.49
C ALA A 116 -1.67 -4.84 4.12
N ARG A 117 -1.12 -4.41 2.98
CA ARG A 117 -1.30 -3.02 2.48
C ARG A 117 -2.77 -2.65 2.31
N THR A 118 -3.56 -3.58 1.75
CA THR A 118 -4.99 -3.39 1.53
C THR A 118 -5.72 -3.20 2.86
N VAL A 119 -5.54 -4.11 3.81
CA VAL A 119 -6.21 -4.08 5.12
C VAL A 119 -5.78 -2.86 5.91
N LEU A 120 -4.48 -2.56 5.99
CA LEU A 120 -3.97 -1.41 6.74
C LEU A 120 -4.48 -0.08 6.18
N CYS A 121 -4.51 0.10 4.85
CA CYS A 121 -5.05 1.32 4.25
C CYS A 121 -6.57 1.43 4.37
N LEU A 122 -7.32 0.33 4.30
CA LEU A 122 -8.78 0.34 4.52
C LEU A 122 -9.12 0.67 5.97
N ALA A 123 -8.47 -0.01 6.92
CA ALA A 123 -8.62 0.25 8.35
C ALA A 123 -8.21 1.69 8.68
N GLY A 124 -7.07 2.15 8.17
CA GLY A 124 -6.61 3.52 8.32
C GLY A 124 -7.61 4.56 7.80
N CYS A 125 -8.21 4.31 6.63
CA CYS A 125 -9.29 5.16 6.08
C CYS A 125 -10.51 5.20 7.01
N ALA A 126 -11.01 4.05 7.47
CA ALA A 126 -12.15 3.98 8.37
C ALA A 126 -11.87 4.70 9.70
N VAL A 127 -10.68 4.50 10.27
CA VAL A 127 -10.25 5.15 11.52
C VAL A 127 -10.11 6.67 11.35
N LEU A 128 -9.58 7.14 10.21
CA LEU A 128 -9.52 8.58 9.89
C LEU A 128 -10.92 9.19 9.79
N LEU A 129 -11.89 8.49 9.18
CA LEU A 129 -13.28 8.94 9.11
C LEU A 129 -13.91 9.05 10.50
N VAL A 130 -13.70 8.06 11.39
CA VAL A 130 -14.16 8.12 12.78
C VAL A 130 -13.52 9.32 13.51
N GLY A 131 -12.21 9.54 13.34
CA GLY A 131 -11.51 10.67 13.93
C GLY A 131 -12.04 12.02 13.46
N LEU A 132 -12.41 12.12 12.18
CA LEU A 132 -13.04 13.32 11.62
C LEU A 132 -14.44 13.56 12.22
N LEU A 133 -15.27 12.51 12.31
CA LEU A 133 -16.62 12.60 12.85
C LEU A 133 -16.65 12.92 14.35
N ARG A 134 -15.62 12.51 15.11
CA ARG A 134 -15.46 12.82 16.54
C ARG A 134 -14.79 14.16 16.82
N ARG A 135 -14.43 14.90 15.77
CA ARG A 135 -13.84 16.25 15.87
C ARG A 135 -14.89 17.35 15.70
N LEU A 136 -16.03 17.02 15.09
CA LEU A 136 -17.27 17.82 15.10
C LEU A 136 -17.92 17.72 16.49
#